data_AF-A0A238F548-F1
#
_entry.id   AF-A0A238F548-F1
#
_cell.length_a   1.000
_cell.length_b   1.000
_cell.length_c   1.000
_cell.angle_alpha   90.00
_cell.angle_beta   90.00
_cell.angle_gamma   90.00
#
_symmetry.space_group_name_H-M   'P 1'
#
loop_
_entity.id
_entity.type
_entity.pdbx_description
1 polymer ?
#
loop_
_entity_poly.entity_id
_entity_poly.type
_entity_poly.pdbx_seq_one_letter_code
_entity_poly.pdbx_strand_id
1 'polypeptide(L)'
;MGLVAPHGSQAASVSMSTVARAYEIRFSATRKRPYFYSPTTSESVWEAPPSLTPEKISTLPGAHHLAYEPPHASTASSSTNNANANANAGASASASASAAPTSATAAPAPAAAAPVAHQVAAAASKQQTPSDPNAPPTKVRASHLLIKSEKSRRPSSWRQLHITRTVEQAREILQTHQQNLQAAEDLPKQFARVAKAESDCSSAREGGDLGFFGRQQMQKPFEEAAFALKVGEMSPIIQTDSGLHLILRTA
;
A
#
# COMPACT_ATOMS: atom_id res chain seq x y z
N MET A 1 59.12 39.82 14.97
CA MET A 1 58.61 40.33 16.27
C MET A 1 57.25 40.96 16.01
N GLY A 2 56.25 40.71 16.86
CA GLY A 2 54.90 41.27 16.76
C GLY A 2 54.34 41.53 18.16
N LEU A 3 53.46 42.52 18.30
CA LEU A 3 53.14 43.15 19.59
C LEU A 3 51.85 42.63 20.25
N VAL A 4 51.64 43.12 21.47
CA VAL A 4 50.39 43.23 22.25
C VAL A 4 50.09 42.04 23.17
N ALA A 5 49.82 42.38 24.43
CA ALA A 5 49.46 41.47 25.52
C ALA A 5 48.13 41.91 26.18
N PRO A 6 47.83 41.52 27.43
CA PRO A 6 46.60 40.81 27.74
C PRO A 6 45.36 41.70 27.90
N HIS A 7 44.20 41.13 27.62
CA HIS A 7 42.92 41.58 28.17
C HIS A 7 42.21 40.39 28.82
N GLY A 8 42.14 40.38 30.15
CA GLY A 8 41.25 39.49 30.86
C GLY A 8 39.84 40.07 30.87
N SER A 9 38.83 39.22 30.71
CA SER A 9 37.44 39.57 31.05
C SER A 9 36.89 38.51 32.00
N GLN A 10 36.21 38.96 33.06
CA GLN A 10 35.70 38.10 34.11
C GLN A 10 34.34 37.48 33.74
N ALA A 11 33.92 36.51 34.56
CA ALA A 11 32.52 36.27 34.89
C ALA A 11 31.54 36.09 33.71
N ALA A 12 31.58 34.90 33.10
CA ALA A 12 30.38 34.26 32.56
C ALA A 12 29.98 33.09 33.48
N SER A 13 29.50 33.39 34.69
CA SER A 13 28.80 32.42 35.55
C SER A 13 27.43 32.13 34.95
N VAL A 14 27.40 31.38 33.84
CA VAL A 14 26.16 31.05 33.12
C VAL A 14 25.30 30.15 34.01
N SER A 15 24.16 30.69 34.45
CA SER A 15 23.26 30.05 35.42
C SER A 15 22.89 28.62 35.04
N MET A 16 22.82 27.73 36.05
CA MET A 16 22.31 26.37 35.91
C MET A 16 20.79 26.35 35.66
N SER A 17 20.36 26.83 34.49
CA SER A 17 18.92 26.99 34.16
C SER A 17 18.55 26.84 32.68
N THR A 18 19.52 26.71 31.75
CA THR A 18 19.25 26.95 30.31
C THR A 18 19.47 25.76 29.37
N VAL A 19 19.64 24.53 29.88
CA VAL A 19 19.63 23.30 29.04
C VAL A 19 18.62 22.26 29.56
N ALA A 20 17.50 22.72 30.12
CA ALA A 20 16.35 21.88 30.49
C ALA A 20 15.45 21.51 29.29
N ARG A 21 16.04 21.34 28.08
CA ARG A 21 15.32 20.81 26.90
C ARG A 21 15.24 19.29 26.98
N ALA A 22 14.47 18.83 27.95
CA ALA A 22 14.25 17.43 28.25
C ALA A 22 13.61 16.67 27.06
N TYR A 23 13.78 15.35 27.06
CA TYR A 23 13.30 14.48 26.01
C TYR A 23 11.76 14.50 25.91
N GLU A 24 11.23 14.41 24.69
CA GLU A 24 9.80 14.19 24.44
C GLU A 24 9.55 12.69 24.28
N ILE A 25 8.47 12.15 24.85
CA ILE A 25 8.11 10.74 24.68
C ILE A 25 7.13 10.62 23.51
N ARG A 26 7.53 9.89 22.47
CA ARG A 26 6.74 9.70 21.25
C ARG A 26 6.37 8.25 21.05
N PHE A 27 5.20 7.98 20.47
CA PHE A 27 4.76 6.63 20.16
C PHE A 27 5.16 6.20 18.74
N SER A 28 5.82 5.04 18.61
CA SER A 28 6.15 4.46 17.31
C SER A 28 4.97 3.71 16.71
N ALA A 29 4.29 4.28 15.71
CA ALA A 29 3.16 3.65 15.04
C ALA A 29 3.48 2.27 14.43
N THR A 30 4.74 2.05 14.02
CA THR A 30 5.26 0.80 13.44
C THR A 30 5.64 -0.23 14.50
N ARG A 31 6.35 0.18 15.58
CA ARG A 31 6.83 -0.74 16.63
C ARG A 31 5.87 -0.89 17.82
N LYS A 32 4.74 -0.17 17.82
CA LYS A 32 3.73 -0.13 18.88
C LYS A 32 4.30 0.09 20.29
N ARG A 33 5.36 0.90 20.40
CA ARG A 33 6.06 1.20 21.65
C ARG A 33 6.43 2.68 21.74
N PRO A 34 6.47 3.26 22.95
CA PRO A 34 7.06 4.57 23.21
C PRO A 34 8.57 4.58 22.93
N TYR A 35 9.11 5.77 22.68
CA TYR A 35 10.55 6.06 22.66
C TYR A 35 10.80 7.51 23.13
N PHE A 36 11.99 7.76 23.65
CA PHE A 36 12.45 9.10 24.05
C PHE A 36 13.10 9.78 22.84
N TYR A 37 12.71 11.02 22.56
CA TYR A 37 13.24 11.85 21.47
C TYR A 37 13.93 13.09 22.04
N SER A 38 15.20 13.31 21.69
CA SER A 38 15.91 14.56 22.01
C SER A 38 15.65 15.59 20.91
N PRO A 39 14.88 16.67 21.15
CA PRO A 39 14.74 17.74 20.16
C PRO A 39 16.03 18.56 19.96
N THR A 40 17.04 18.36 20.81
CA THR A 40 18.31 19.08 20.76
C THR A 40 19.34 18.34 19.91
N THR A 41 19.41 17.00 20.01
CA THR A 41 20.31 16.15 19.20
C THR A 41 19.62 15.50 18.00
N SER A 42 18.29 15.54 17.90
CA SER A 42 17.46 14.73 16.98
C SER A 42 17.59 13.21 17.18
N GLU A 43 18.15 12.76 18.30
CA GLU A 43 18.30 11.36 18.67
C GLU A 43 16.97 10.73 19.11
N SER A 44 16.81 9.44 18.87
CA SER A 44 15.70 8.63 19.37
C SER A 44 16.20 7.38 20.08
N VAL A 45 15.79 7.17 21.32
CA VAL A 45 16.28 6.12 22.21
C VAL A 45 15.09 5.35 22.79
N TRP A 46 15.14 4.01 22.77
CA TRP A 46 14.03 3.14 23.18
C TRP A 46 14.01 2.85 24.68
N GLU A 47 15.15 3.03 25.34
CA GLU A 47 15.35 2.87 26.78
C GLU A 47 15.43 4.26 27.43
N ALA A 48 15.11 4.34 28.72
CA ALA A 48 15.26 5.57 29.49
C ALA A 48 16.76 5.94 29.59
N PRO A 49 17.19 7.12 29.12
CA PRO A 49 18.57 7.55 29.30
C PRO A 49 18.96 7.57 30.77
N PRO A 50 20.18 7.13 31.17
CA PRO A 50 20.59 7.07 32.58
C PRO A 50 20.69 8.45 33.27
N SER A 51 20.55 9.54 32.52
CA SER A 51 20.42 10.92 33.01
C SER A 51 18.98 11.32 33.43
N LEU A 52 17.98 10.47 33.16
CA LEU A 52 16.57 10.71 33.45
C LEU A 52 16.06 9.78 34.56
N THR A 53 15.67 10.36 35.71
CA THR A 53 15.04 9.61 36.81
C THR A 53 13.56 9.32 36.50
N PRO A 54 12.96 8.24 37.06
CA PRO A 54 11.55 7.88 36.82
C PRO A 54 10.54 9.02 37.09
N GLU A 55 10.78 9.83 38.12
CA GLU A 55 9.95 11.00 38.45
C GLU A 55 9.97 12.06 37.35
N LYS A 56 11.17 12.38 36.81
CA LYS A 56 11.33 13.29 35.69
C LYS A 56 10.67 12.73 34.43
N ILE A 57 10.81 11.42 34.19
CA ILE A 57 10.19 10.71 33.07
C ILE A 57 8.67 10.84 33.09
N SER A 58 8.04 10.73 34.26
CA SER A 58 6.59 10.95 34.44
C SER A 58 6.13 12.38 34.12
N THR A 59 7.04 13.35 34.23
CA THR A 59 6.78 14.78 33.96
C THR A 59 7.02 15.17 32.49
N LEU A 60 7.51 14.25 31.64
CA LEU A 60 7.79 14.55 30.24
C LEU A 60 6.52 14.62 29.38
N PRO A 61 6.45 15.51 28.37
CA PRO A 61 5.39 15.49 27.38
C PRO A 61 5.36 14.13 26.68
N GLY A 62 4.20 13.47 26.69
CA GLY A 62 4.00 12.13 26.16
C GLY A 62 4.18 10.97 27.15
N ALA A 63 4.45 11.23 28.44
CA ALA A 63 4.66 10.19 29.46
C ALA A 63 3.52 9.14 29.55
N HIS A 64 2.29 9.53 29.20
CA HIS A 64 1.15 8.61 29.12
C HIS A 64 1.35 7.45 28.11
N HIS A 65 2.26 7.56 27.14
CA HIS A 65 2.63 6.46 26.25
C HIS A 65 3.51 5.39 26.92
N LEU A 66 4.14 5.65 28.07
CA LEU A 66 4.87 4.65 28.85
C LEU A 66 3.94 3.68 29.59
N ALA A 67 2.71 4.11 29.90
CA ALA A 67 1.67 3.26 30.46
C ALA A 67 1.01 2.32 29.42
N TYR A 68 1.59 2.20 28.21
CA TYR A 68 1.15 1.23 27.22
C TYR A 68 1.65 -0.17 27.56
N GLU A 69 0.95 -0.86 28.46
CA GLU A 69 1.04 -2.31 28.55
C GLU A 69 0.35 -2.95 27.32
N PRO A 70 1.04 -3.81 26.54
CA PRO A 70 0.36 -4.63 25.55
C PRO A 70 -0.52 -5.68 26.27
N PRO A 71 -1.70 -6.03 25.73
CA PRO A 71 -2.61 -6.95 26.40
C PRO A 71 -1.99 -8.34 26.63
N HIS A 72 -1.68 -8.61 27.90
CA HIS A 72 -1.33 -9.91 28.50
C HIS A 72 -0.12 -10.67 27.93
N ALA A 73 1.07 -10.28 28.39
CA ALA A 73 2.14 -11.25 28.65
C ALA A 73 1.97 -11.83 30.08
N SER A 74 0.89 -12.58 30.31
CA SER A 74 0.63 -13.18 31.64
C SER A 74 1.64 -14.29 31.95
N THR A 75 2.27 -14.21 33.11
CA THR A 75 3.08 -15.30 33.67
C THR A 75 2.27 -16.57 33.84
N ALA A 76 2.85 -17.71 33.44
CA ALA A 76 2.35 -19.04 33.73
C ALA A 76 3.53 -19.98 34.03
N SER A 77 3.73 -20.30 35.31
CA SER A 77 4.67 -21.33 35.73
C SER A 77 4.11 -22.72 35.47
N SER A 78 5.01 -23.65 35.11
CA SER A 78 4.96 -25.10 35.37
C SER A 78 3.61 -25.75 35.75
N SER A 79 3.08 -26.62 34.89
CA SER A 79 2.53 -27.93 35.28
C SER A 79 2.46 -28.89 34.08
N THR A 80 2.38 -30.18 34.37
CA THR A 80 2.55 -31.30 33.42
C THR A 80 1.24 -31.92 32.96
N ASN A 81 1.34 -32.73 31.89
CA ASN A 81 0.41 -33.78 31.49
C ASN A 81 -1.03 -33.38 31.07
N ASN A 82 -1.38 -33.67 29.83
CA ASN A 82 -2.10 -34.93 29.58
C ASN A 82 -1.84 -35.43 28.15
N ALA A 83 -1.82 -36.74 27.95
CA ALA A 83 -1.80 -37.37 26.64
C ALA A 83 -3.15 -38.05 26.40
N ASN A 84 -3.74 -37.83 25.23
CA ASN A 84 -4.72 -38.77 24.71
C ASN A 84 -4.52 -38.94 23.21
N ALA A 85 -4.46 -40.19 22.77
CA ALA A 85 -4.40 -40.54 21.37
C ALA A 85 -5.82 -40.80 20.86
N ASN A 86 -6.07 -40.50 19.59
CA ASN A 86 -6.85 -41.44 18.79
C ASN A 86 -6.28 -41.48 17.38
N ALA A 87 -6.15 -42.68 16.85
CA ALA A 87 -5.74 -42.93 15.47
C ALA A 87 -6.94 -43.51 14.73
N ASN A 88 -7.08 -43.17 13.45
CA ASN A 88 -7.70 -44.13 12.54
C ASN A 88 -7.07 -44.06 11.15
N ALA A 89 -6.90 -45.24 10.55
CA ALA A 89 -6.75 -45.38 9.11
C ALA A 89 -8.18 -45.37 8.49
N GLY A 90 -8.41 -45.53 7.19
CA GLY A 90 -7.53 -45.86 6.07
C GLY A 90 -8.40 -46.16 4.84
N ALA A 91 -7.81 -46.81 3.83
CA ALA A 91 -8.38 -47.08 2.51
C ALA A 91 -8.68 -45.81 1.68
N SER A 92 -8.23 -45.63 0.43
CA SER A 92 -7.95 -46.55 -0.69
C SER A 92 -9.20 -47.05 -1.43
N ALA A 93 -9.48 -46.42 -2.57
CA ALA A 93 -10.13 -47.02 -3.72
C ALA A 93 -9.62 -46.30 -4.98
N SER A 94 -9.35 -47.06 -6.04
CA SER A 94 -9.00 -46.54 -7.37
C SER A 94 -10.15 -46.81 -8.33
N ALA A 95 -10.46 -45.86 -9.21
CA ALA A 95 -11.31 -46.08 -10.38
C ALA A 95 -10.89 -45.14 -11.51
N SER A 96 -10.71 -45.70 -12.71
CA SER A 96 -10.42 -44.97 -13.94
C SER A 96 -11.54 -45.23 -14.95
N ALA A 97 -12.01 -44.18 -15.63
CA ALA A 97 -12.95 -44.29 -16.75
C ALA A 97 -12.75 -43.11 -17.71
N SER A 98 -12.95 -43.37 -19.01
CA SER A 98 -12.74 -42.40 -20.10
C SER A 98 -14.02 -42.27 -20.93
N ALA A 99 -14.39 -41.03 -21.31
CA ALA A 99 -15.25 -40.77 -22.46
C ALA A 99 -15.17 -39.29 -22.92
N ALA A 100 -14.90 -39.09 -24.22
CA ALA A 100 -15.37 -37.96 -25.04
C ALA A 100 -16.45 -38.53 -26.02
N PRO A 101 -17.13 -37.81 -26.95
CA PRO A 101 -16.87 -36.50 -27.58
C PRO A 101 -17.89 -35.43 -27.07
N THR A 102 -18.41 -34.37 -27.72
CA THR A 102 -18.61 -33.93 -29.14
C THR A 102 -18.44 -32.42 -29.36
N SER A 103 -18.63 -31.99 -30.61
CA SER A 103 -18.40 -30.63 -31.15
C SER A 103 -19.69 -29.81 -31.34
N ALA A 104 -19.53 -28.57 -31.87
CA ALA A 104 -20.51 -27.70 -32.55
C ALA A 104 -21.26 -26.64 -31.69
N THR A 105 -21.71 -25.47 -32.20
CA THR A 105 -21.36 -24.66 -33.41
C THR A 105 -22.03 -23.26 -33.34
N ALA A 106 -21.40 -22.25 -33.96
CA ALA A 106 -21.95 -20.95 -34.42
C ALA A 106 -22.47 -19.88 -33.44
N ALA A 107 -22.17 -18.62 -33.80
CA ALA A 107 -22.97 -17.42 -33.52
C ALA A 107 -23.72 -17.02 -34.83
N PRO A 108 -24.74 -16.13 -34.82
CA PRO A 108 -24.45 -14.69 -34.88
C PRO A 108 -25.50 -13.77 -34.20
N ALA A 109 -25.30 -12.44 -34.28
CA ALA A 109 -26.32 -11.40 -34.06
C ALA A 109 -27.07 -11.07 -35.39
N PRO A 110 -28.19 -10.29 -35.40
CA PRO A 110 -28.03 -8.85 -35.70
C PRO A 110 -29.13 -7.86 -35.20
N ALA A 111 -28.77 -6.57 -35.20
CA ALA A 111 -29.51 -5.35 -35.62
C ALA A 111 -30.99 -5.02 -35.23
N ALA A 112 -31.12 -3.92 -34.47
CA ALA A 112 -31.84 -2.66 -34.76
C ALA A 112 -33.34 -2.58 -35.19
N ALA A 113 -34.12 -1.75 -34.48
CA ALA A 113 -35.06 -0.76 -35.04
C ALA A 113 -35.56 0.26 -33.98
N ALA A 114 -35.95 1.47 -34.42
CA ALA A 114 -36.81 2.46 -33.72
C ALA A 114 -37.88 2.94 -34.73
N PRO A 115 -38.93 3.73 -34.36
CA PRO A 115 -38.81 5.20 -34.51
C PRO A 115 -39.84 6.11 -33.73
N VAL A 116 -39.77 7.42 -34.02
CA VAL A 116 -40.76 8.51 -33.83
C VAL A 116 -40.89 9.15 -32.43
N ALA A 117 -41.11 10.48 -32.44
CA ALA A 117 -41.08 11.39 -31.29
C ALA A 117 -42.41 12.17 -31.12
N HIS A 118 -42.51 12.96 -30.05
CA HIS A 118 -43.26 14.24 -29.99
C HIS A 118 -42.56 15.22 -29.04
N GLN A 119 -42.82 16.52 -29.17
CA GLN A 119 -42.03 17.62 -28.58
C GLN A 119 -42.92 18.65 -27.88
N VAL A 120 -42.55 19.10 -26.68
CA VAL A 120 -43.07 20.34 -26.06
C VAL A 120 -42.05 21.05 -25.15
N ALA A 121 -42.05 22.39 -25.26
CA ALA A 121 -41.71 23.43 -24.28
C ALA A 121 -40.44 23.37 -23.40
N ALA A 122 -39.74 24.51 -23.33
CA ALA A 122 -38.51 24.70 -22.56
C ALA A 122 -38.74 25.03 -21.07
N ALA A 123 -37.80 24.60 -20.22
CA ALA A 123 -37.48 25.21 -18.94
C ALA A 123 -35.97 25.02 -18.64
N ALA A 124 -35.32 26.01 -18.03
CA ALA A 124 -33.87 25.97 -17.84
C ALA A 124 -33.46 25.07 -16.66
N SER A 125 -32.75 23.98 -16.95
CA SER A 125 -31.99 23.21 -15.97
C SER A 125 -30.81 22.53 -16.67
N LYS A 126 -29.65 22.45 -15.99
CA LYS A 126 -28.43 21.81 -16.55
C LYS A 126 -28.55 20.30 -16.50
N GLN A 127 -29.43 19.75 -17.33
CA GLN A 127 -29.59 18.31 -17.54
C GLN A 127 -28.29 17.73 -18.12
N GLN A 128 -27.91 16.55 -17.64
CA GLN A 128 -26.83 15.78 -18.24
C GLN A 128 -27.29 15.36 -19.64
N THR A 129 -26.48 15.63 -20.67
CA THR A 129 -26.75 15.17 -22.03
C THR A 129 -26.87 13.66 -22.07
N PRO A 130 -27.87 13.07 -22.76
CA PRO A 130 -27.94 11.63 -22.94
C PRO A 130 -26.70 11.17 -23.71
N SER A 131 -25.81 10.45 -23.03
CA SER A 131 -24.60 9.89 -23.63
C SER A 131 -24.97 8.75 -24.58
N ASP A 132 -24.42 8.76 -25.80
CA ASP A 132 -24.58 7.63 -26.72
C ASP A 132 -24.18 6.31 -26.03
N PRO A 133 -25.00 5.25 -26.12
CA PRO A 133 -24.71 3.96 -25.46
C PRO A 133 -23.48 3.23 -26.02
N ASN A 134 -22.86 3.80 -27.06
CA ASN A 134 -21.64 3.30 -27.72
C ASN A 134 -20.49 4.33 -27.68
N ALA A 135 -20.62 5.43 -26.93
CA ALA A 135 -19.51 6.34 -26.69
C ALA A 135 -18.48 5.69 -25.75
N PRO A 136 -17.16 5.87 -25.98
CA PRO A 136 -16.15 5.37 -25.06
C PRO A 136 -16.28 6.05 -23.69
N PRO A 137 -16.05 5.32 -22.58
CA PRO A 137 -16.24 5.87 -21.24
C PRO A 137 -15.36 7.11 -21.03
N THR A 138 -15.95 8.17 -20.45
CA THR A 138 -15.24 9.44 -20.17
C THR A 138 -14.32 9.36 -18.95
N LYS A 139 -14.59 8.39 -18.06
CA LYS A 139 -13.77 7.99 -16.92
C LYS A 139 -13.81 6.48 -16.75
N VAL A 140 -12.73 5.90 -16.23
CA VAL A 140 -12.66 4.49 -15.81
C VAL A 140 -12.22 4.43 -14.35
N ARG A 141 -12.50 3.32 -13.66
CA ARG A 141 -11.91 2.99 -12.36
C ARG A 141 -10.96 1.82 -12.54
N ALA A 142 -9.77 1.90 -11.95
CA ALA A 142 -8.83 0.78 -11.98
C ALA A 142 -8.01 0.69 -10.69
N SER A 143 -7.64 -0.54 -10.34
CA SER A 143 -6.60 -0.84 -9.36
C SER A 143 -5.28 -1.12 -10.07
N HIS A 144 -4.15 -0.84 -9.42
CA HIS A 144 -2.84 -1.20 -9.95
C HIS A 144 -1.89 -1.84 -8.93
N LEU A 145 -0.97 -2.66 -9.44
CA LEU A 145 0.20 -3.17 -8.73
C LEU A 145 1.42 -2.54 -9.42
N LEU A 146 2.14 -1.67 -8.70
CA LEU A 146 3.35 -1.01 -9.17
C LEU A 146 4.58 -1.66 -8.52
N ILE A 147 5.50 -2.19 -9.31
CA ILE A 147 6.84 -2.59 -8.85
C ILE A 147 7.85 -1.62 -9.45
N LYS A 148 8.64 -0.98 -8.59
CA LYS A 148 9.69 -0.04 -8.99
C LYS A 148 11.02 -0.73 -9.25
N SER A 149 11.89 0.00 -9.95
CA SER A 149 13.28 -0.33 -10.26
C SER A 149 14.17 0.88 -10.01
N GLU A 150 15.49 0.69 -10.06
CA GLU A 150 16.49 1.77 -10.03
C GLU A 150 16.26 2.86 -11.09
N LYS A 151 15.66 2.53 -12.25
CA LYS A 151 15.38 3.48 -13.35
C LYS A 151 14.05 4.24 -13.18
N SER A 152 13.27 3.94 -12.14
CA SER A 152 11.99 4.62 -11.89
C SER A 152 12.23 6.05 -11.41
N ARG A 153 11.48 7.04 -11.92
CA ARG A 153 11.55 8.50 -11.61
C ARG A 153 11.73 8.85 -10.13
N ARG A 154 11.22 8.01 -9.22
CA ARG A 154 11.46 8.10 -7.78
C ARG A 154 11.65 6.67 -7.23
N PRO A 155 12.89 6.16 -7.15
CA PRO A 155 13.22 4.77 -6.78
C PRO A 155 13.17 4.60 -5.26
N SER A 156 12.01 4.89 -4.69
CA SER A 156 11.71 4.92 -3.25
C SER A 156 10.22 4.70 -3.04
N SER A 157 9.84 3.95 -2.02
CA SER A 157 8.44 3.65 -1.67
C SER A 157 8.24 3.55 -0.16
N TRP A 158 6.99 3.31 0.26
CA TRP A 158 6.68 2.99 1.65
C TRP A 158 7.23 1.61 2.10
N ARG A 159 7.56 0.74 1.13
CA ARG A 159 8.16 -0.59 1.37
C ARG A 159 9.68 -0.49 1.55
N GLN A 160 10.33 0.32 0.72
CA GLN A 160 11.79 0.36 0.59
C GLN A 160 12.26 1.79 0.27
N LEU A 161 13.08 2.36 1.16
CA LEU A 161 13.53 3.75 1.05
C LEU A 161 14.44 4.00 -0.17
N HIS A 162 15.28 3.03 -0.52
CA HIS A 162 16.18 3.07 -1.68
C HIS A 162 16.03 1.79 -2.49
N ILE A 163 15.47 1.89 -3.71
CA ILE A 163 15.13 0.75 -4.56
C ILE A 163 16.23 0.54 -5.59
N THR A 164 17.00 -0.54 -5.41
CA THR A 164 18.19 -0.90 -6.20
C THR A 164 17.95 -2.01 -7.22
N ARG A 165 16.76 -2.62 -7.24
CA ARG A 165 16.42 -3.73 -8.15
C ARG A 165 16.35 -3.27 -9.61
N THR A 166 16.79 -4.11 -10.55
CA THR A 166 16.81 -3.76 -11.98
C THR A 166 15.40 -3.72 -12.59
N VAL A 167 15.28 -3.32 -13.86
CA VAL A 167 13.98 -3.34 -14.58
C VAL A 167 13.53 -4.78 -14.82
N GLU A 168 14.48 -5.69 -15.07
CA GLU A 168 14.28 -7.11 -15.33
C GLU A 168 13.78 -7.81 -14.06
N GLN A 169 14.44 -7.58 -12.92
CA GLN A 169 13.98 -8.10 -11.61
C GLN A 169 12.59 -7.58 -11.25
N ALA A 170 12.31 -6.30 -11.50
CA ALA A 170 10.98 -5.72 -11.32
C ALA A 170 9.93 -6.36 -12.24
N ARG A 171 10.33 -6.79 -13.46
CA ARG A 171 9.48 -7.49 -14.43
C ARG A 171 9.20 -8.93 -13.99
N GLU A 172 10.23 -9.66 -13.55
CA GLU A 172 10.10 -11.05 -13.06
C GLU A 172 9.13 -11.13 -11.89
N ILE A 173 9.30 -10.28 -10.86
CA ILE A 173 8.39 -10.16 -9.71
C ILE A 173 6.95 -9.93 -10.20
N LEU A 174 6.76 -8.99 -11.13
CA LEU A 174 5.45 -8.64 -11.64
C LEU A 174 4.84 -9.74 -12.54
N GLN A 175 5.65 -10.52 -13.26
CA GLN A 175 5.23 -11.69 -14.03
C GLN A 175 4.77 -12.82 -13.09
N THR A 176 5.50 -13.11 -12.01
CA THR A 176 5.07 -14.09 -10.99
C THR A 176 3.74 -13.66 -10.35
N HIS A 177 3.55 -12.38 -10.07
CA HIS A 177 2.25 -11.88 -9.60
C HIS A 177 1.16 -12.01 -10.68
N GLN A 178 1.44 -11.68 -11.94
CA GLN A 178 0.49 -11.80 -13.04
C GLN A 178 0.02 -13.25 -13.23
N GLN A 179 0.94 -14.23 -13.20
CA GLN A 179 0.62 -15.66 -13.29
C GLN A 179 -0.26 -16.13 -12.12
N ASN A 180 0.12 -15.77 -10.88
CA ASN A 180 -0.64 -16.11 -9.68
C ASN A 180 -2.04 -15.45 -9.66
N LEU A 181 -2.20 -14.29 -10.30
CA LEU A 181 -3.49 -13.60 -10.44
C LEU A 181 -4.33 -14.16 -11.60
N GLN A 182 -3.71 -14.66 -12.67
CA GLN A 182 -4.42 -15.38 -13.74
C GLN A 182 -5.04 -16.70 -13.27
N ALA A 183 -4.48 -17.32 -12.23
CA ALA A 183 -5.03 -18.51 -11.57
C ALA A 183 -6.02 -18.19 -10.42
N ALA A 184 -6.44 -16.94 -10.24
CA ALA A 184 -7.29 -16.53 -9.12
C ALA A 184 -8.80 -16.67 -9.42
N GLU A 185 -9.52 -17.42 -8.58
CA GLU A 185 -10.99 -17.53 -8.62
C GLU A 185 -11.70 -16.17 -8.42
N ASP A 186 -11.17 -15.34 -7.51
CA ASP A 186 -11.61 -13.98 -7.22
C ASP A 186 -10.47 -13.01 -7.53
N LEU A 187 -10.31 -12.71 -8.83
CA LEU A 187 -9.26 -11.82 -9.33
C LEU A 187 -9.24 -10.46 -8.62
N PRO A 188 -10.35 -9.71 -8.42
CA PRO A 188 -10.32 -8.44 -7.71
C PRO A 188 -9.82 -8.52 -6.27
N LYS A 189 -10.27 -9.52 -5.49
CA LYS A 189 -9.84 -9.69 -4.09
C LYS A 189 -8.39 -10.15 -3.99
N GLN A 190 -7.96 -11.06 -4.87
CA GLN A 190 -6.56 -11.50 -4.90
C GLN A 190 -5.63 -10.37 -5.38
N PHE A 191 -6.04 -9.58 -6.38
CA PHE A 191 -5.31 -8.40 -6.85
C PHE A 191 -5.16 -7.38 -5.73
N ALA A 192 -6.25 -7.04 -5.02
CA ALA A 192 -6.22 -6.12 -3.89
C ALA A 192 -5.30 -6.61 -2.75
N ARG A 193 -5.29 -7.92 -2.47
CA ARG A 193 -4.37 -8.53 -1.50
C ARG A 193 -2.90 -8.38 -1.91
N VAL A 194 -2.56 -8.70 -3.16
CA VAL A 194 -1.19 -8.59 -3.68
C VAL A 194 -0.76 -7.13 -3.75
N ALA A 195 -1.58 -6.22 -4.29
CA ALA A 195 -1.29 -4.79 -4.34
C ALA A 195 -1.05 -4.19 -2.95
N LYS A 196 -1.74 -4.67 -1.91
CA LYS A 196 -1.56 -4.20 -0.53
C LYS A 196 -0.28 -4.66 0.15
N ALA A 197 0.26 -5.82 -0.24
CA ALA A 197 1.54 -6.31 0.25
C ALA A 197 2.73 -5.76 -0.58
N GLU A 198 2.56 -5.74 -1.92
CA GLU A 198 3.69 -5.64 -2.86
C GLU A 198 3.82 -4.31 -3.60
N SER A 199 2.74 -3.53 -3.75
CA SER A 199 2.77 -2.31 -4.57
C SER A 199 3.61 -1.20 -3.93
N ASP A 200 4.61 -0.71 -4.65
CA ASP A 200 5.43 0.46 -4.30
C ASP A 200 4.66 1.80 -4.42
N CYS A 201 3.38 1.77 -4.81
CA CYS A 201 2.50 2.94 -4.82
C CYS A 201 1.83 3.17 -3.45
N SER A 202 1.45 4.42 -3.15
CA SER A 202 0.71 4.77 -1.93
C SER A 202 -0.71 4.20 -1.87
N SER A 203 -1.30 3.87 -3.03
CA SER A 203 -2.61 3.21 -3.17
C SER A 203 -2.65 1.77 -2.64
N ALA A 204 -1.51 1.16 -2.30
CA ALA A 204 -1.43 -0.16 -1.67
C ALA A 204 -2.37 -0.29 -0.46
N ARG A 205 -2.54 0.78 0.34
CA ARG A 205 -3.46 0.81 1.50
C ARG A 205 -4.91 0.42 1.15
N GLU A 206 -5.36 0.81 -0.04
CA GLU A 206 -6.69 0.62 -0.64
C GLU A 206 -6.71 -0.55 -1.64
N GLY A 207 -5.72 -1.45 -1.59
CA GLY A 207 -5.64 -2.59 -2.52
C GLY A 207 -5.24 -2.17 -3.94
N GLY A 208 -4.55 -1.04 -4.08
CA GLY A 208 -4.08 -0.51 -5.36
C GLY A 208 -5.11 0.32 -6.13
N ASP A 209 -6.35 0.46 -5.64
CA ASP A 209 -7.39 1.29 -6.28
C ASP A 209 -6.93 2.75 -6.46
N LEU A 210 -7.24 3.33 -7.62
CA LEU A 210 -6.94 4.72 -7.97
C LEU A 210 -8.19 5.61 -8.01
N GLY A 211 -9.37 5.06 -7.67
CA GLY A 211 -10.64 5.71 -7.92
C GLY A 211 -10.92 5.93 -9.41
N PHE A 212 -11.88 6.81 -9.71
CA PHE A 212 -12.24 7.16 -11.08
C PHE A 212 -11.34 8.24 -11.65
N PHE A 213 -10.63 7.94 -12.73
CA PHE A 213 -9.84 8.92 -13.49
C PHE A 213 -10.36 9.10 -14.92
N GLY A 214 -10.25 10.33 -15.40
CA GLY A 214 -10.49 10.70 -16.79
C GLY A 214 -9.22 10.66 -17.63
N ARG A 215 -9.35 11.04 -18.90
CA ARG A 215 -8.20 11.16 -19.81
C ARG A 215 -7.26 12.30 -19.40
N GLN A 216 -5.97 12.16 -19.76
CA GLN A 216 -4.85 13.04 -19.42
C GLN A 216 -4.57 13.17 -17.90
N GLN A 217 -5.07 12.24 -17.07
CA GLN A 217 -4.85 12.25 -15.62
C GLN A 217 -3.78 11.25 -15.15
N MET A 218 -3.44 10.28 -16.00
CA MET A 218 -2.40 9.27 -15.75
C MET A 218 -1.29 9.39 -16.77
N GLN A 219 -0.16 8.69 -16.57
CA GLN A 219 0.87 8.61 -17.61
C GLN A 219 0.31 7.90 -18.84
N LYS A 220 0.58 8.44 -20.04
CA LYS A 220 -0.01 7.99 -21.31
C LYS A 220 -0.08 6.46 -21.49
N PRO A 221 1.01 5.66 -21.34
CA PRO A 221 0.93 4.20 -21.50
C PRO A 221 0.03 3.50 -20.45
N PHE A 222 -0.07 4.04 -19.23
CA PHE A 222 -1.01 3.53 -18.21
C PHE A 222 -2.46 3.84 -18.59
N GLU A 223 -2.72 5.05 -19.10
CA GLU A 223 -4.04 5.46 -19.54
C GLU A 223 -4.53 4.67 -20.75
N GLU A 224 -3.71 4.54 -21.79
CA GLU A 224 -4.06 3.82 -23.01
C GLU A 224 -4.38 2.35 -22.73
N ALA A 225 -3.64 1.71 -21.81
CA ALA A 225 -3.97 0.37 -21.32
C ALA A 225 -5.27 0.35 -20.50
N ALA A 226 -5.44 1.23 -19.51
CA ALA A 226 -6.61 1.22 -18.63
C ALA A 226 -7.94 1.51 -19.34
N PHE A 227 -7.93 2.36 -20.38
CA PHE A 227 -9.11 2.63 -21.21
C PHE A 227 -9.37 1.56 -22.29
N ALA A 228 -8.37 0.72 -22.62
CA ALA A 228 -8.55 -0.41 -23.55
C ALA A 228 -9.12 -1.67 -22.88
N LEU A 229 -8.88 -1.85 -21.57
CA LEU A 229 -9.43 -2.95 -20.78
C LEU A 229 -10.97 -2.89 -20.66
N LYS A 230 -11.61 -4.05 -20.63
CA LYS A 230 -13.00 -4.23 -20.17
C LYS A 230 -13.07 -4.23 -18.64
N VAL A 231 -14.25 -4.03 -18.09
CA VAL A 231 -14.46 -4.14 -16.63
C VAL A 231 -14.22 -5.58 -16.18
N GLY A 232 -13.41 -5.76 -15.14
CA GLY A 232 -12.93 -7.07 -14.66
C GLY A 232 -11.67 -7.59 -15.36
N GLU A 233 -11.18 -6.92 -16.41
CA GLU A 233 -10.02 -7.36 -17.19
C GLU A 233 -8.70 -6.83 -16.62
N MET A 234 -7.63 -7.64 -16.72
CA MET A 234 -6.28 -7.33 -16.25
C MET A 234 -5.30 -7.14 -17.41
N SER A 235 -4.47 -6.10 -17.35
CA SER A 235 -3.53 -5.74 -18.41
C SER A 235 -2.36 -6.73 -18.58
N PRO A 236 -1.64 -6.68 -19.71
CA PRO A 236 -0.22 -7.03 -19.73
C PRO A 236 0.60 -6.09 -18.83
N ILE A 237 1.89 -6.37 -18.63
CA ILE A 237 2.80 -5.48 -17.90
C ILE A 237 3.01 -4.18 -18.69
N ILE A 238 2.66 -3.05 -18.09
CA ILE A 238 2.79 -1.71 -18.65
C ILE A 238 4.00 -0.99 -18.02
N GLN A 239 4.90 -0.47 -18.85
CA GLN A 239 6.03 0.34 -18.39
C GLN A 239 5.68 1.83 -18.41
N THR A 240 6.08 2.55 -17.36
CA THR A 240 5.91 4.00 -17.23
C THR A 240 7.15 4.59 -16.54
N ASP A 241 7.28 5.92 -16.49
CA ASP A 241 8.37 6.57 -15.73
C ASP A 241 8.32 6.23 -14.23
N SER A 242 7.17 5.79 -13.73
CA SER A 242 6.99 5.43 -12.32
C SER A 242 7.49 4.03 -11.98
N GLY A 243 7.70 3.15 -12.97
CA GLY A 243 8.06 1.75 -12.82
C GLY A 243 7.25 0.82 -13.74
N LEU A 244 7.12 -0.45 -13.34
CA LEU A 244 6.32 -1.45 -14.05
C LEU A 244 4.97 -1.64 -13.34
N HIS A 245 3.89 -1.68 -14.12
CA HIS A 245 2.52 -1.72 -13.62
C HIS A 245 1.76 -2.92 -14.18
N LEU A 246 0.97 -3.56 -13.32
CA LEU A 246 -0.15 -4.41 -13.70
C LEU A 246 -1.43 -3.65 -13.33
N ILE A 247 -2.43 -3.65 -14.21
CA ILE A 247 -3.67 -2.86 -14.07
C ILE A 247 -4.87 -3.81 -14.09
N LEU A 248 -5.84 -3.61 -13.20
CA LEU A 248 -7.14 -4.29 -13.20
C LEU A 248 -8.23 -3.23 -13.29
N ARG A 249 -9.03 -3.22 -14.36
CA ARG A 249 -10.14 -2.27 -14.49
C ARG A 249 -11.34 -2.74 -13.66
N THR A 250 -11.88 -1.86 -12.82
CA THR A 250 -12.98 -2.15 -11.88
C THR A 250 -14.29 -1.41 -12.21
N ALA A 251 -14.25 -0.39 -13.08
CA ALA A 251 -15.42 0.22 -13.74
C ALA A 251 -15.02 0.93 -15.05
#